data_AF-A0A7E4UWV9-F1
#
_entry.id   AF-A0A7E4UWV9-F1
#
_cell.length_a   1.000
_cell.length_b   1.000
_cell.length_c   1.000
_cell.angle_alpha   90.00
_cell.angle_beta   90.00
_cell.angle_gamma   90.00
#
_symmetry.space_group_name_H-M   'P 1'
#
loop_
_entity.id
_entity.type
_entity.pdbx_description
1 polymer ?
#
loop_
_entity_poly.entity_id
_entity_poly.type
_entity_poly.pdbx_seq_one_letter_code
_entity_poly.pdbx_strand_id
1 'polypeptide(L)'
;MSAEIAQLDEETLKSLRLGPHSTSSDDAPALDVLGRMEKKGVPTAEVITDVESWLKENKVEVDEAHRRVQENFRKYKLVESSLQSQREKVGENEPEFEQGRALLDKLVEAVKNPDTEWPLTIQYPIADQVYAHATIDKTETLFVLLGCNTMVELTIDETEKMFEKNLTGIQTLTTQLSEEIDFIKDQITTSEVNLAHLFNYKVALKKAQAAEQK
;
A
#
# COMPACT_ATOMS: atom_id res chain seq x y z
N MET A 1 14.95 -28.51 -5.59
CA MET A 1 15.34 -27.16 -5.13
C MET A 1 15.77 -27.32 -3.69
N SER A 2 17.06 -27.16 -3.41
CA SER A 2 17.61 -27.29 -2.06
C SER A 2 17.26 -26.03 -1.28
N ALA A 3 16.42 -26.13 -0.25
CA ALA A 3 16.27 -25.07 0.74
C ALA A 3 17.43 -25.17 1.73
N GLU A 4 18.13 -24.06 1.97
CA GLU A 4 19.20 -23.98 2.95
C GLU A 4 18.57 -23.61 4.31
N ILE A 5 18.80 -24.43 5.34
CA ILE A 5 18.28 -24.20 6.69
C ILE A 5 19.25 -23.24 7.38
N ALA A 6 18.83 -21.99 7.57
CA ALA A 6 19.62 -20.99 8.27
C ALA A 6 19.26 -20.99 9.76
N GLN A 7 20.26 -21.07 10.64
CA GLN A 7 20.10 -20.71 12.05
C GLN A 7 20.29 -19.19 12.16
N LEU A 8 19.20 -18.44 12.26
CA LEU A 8 19.24 -17.00 12.49
C LEU A 8 19.24 -16.72 13.99
N ASP A 9 20.06 -15.78 14.42
CA ASP A 9 20.07 -15.26 15.78
C ASP A 9 18.83 -14.39 16.06
N GLU A 10 18.50 -14.24 17.35
CA GLU A 10 17.30 -13.55 17.85
C GLU A 10 17.23 -12.06 17.44
N GLU A 11 18.37 -11.44 17.14
CA GLU A 11 18.48 -10.05 16.70
C GLU A 11 18.15 -9.92 15.21
N THR A 12 18.63 -10.86 14.39
CA THR A 12 18.30 -10.95 12.96
C THR A 12 16.81 -11.26 12.73
N LEU A 13 16.19 -12.09 13.57
CA LEU A 13 14.75 -12.37 13.53
C LEU A 13 13.88 -11.12 13.81
N LYS A 14 14.32 -10.24 14.72
CA LYS A 14 13.61 -8.98 15.01
C LYS A 14 13.64 -8.00 13.84
N SER A 15 14.68 -8.08 13.01
CA SER A 15 14.88 -7.24 11.82
C SER A 15 14.17 -7.78 10.56
N LEU A 16 13.77 -9.05 10.57
CA LEU A 16 13.28 -9.74 9.39
C LEU A 16 11.80 -9.42 9.13
N ARG A 17 11.53 -8.71 8.03
CA ARG A 17 10.19 -8.31 7.59
C ARG A 17 9.81 -9.11 6.36
N LEU A 18 8.78 -9.94 6.49
CA LEU A 18 8.13 -10.63 5.37
C LEU A 18 7.05 -9.69 4.80
N GLY A 19 7.43 -8.87 3.82
CA GLY A 19 6.52 -7.93 3.16
C GLY A 19 7.25 -6.93 2.26
N PRO A 20 6.57 -6.27 1.31
CA PRO A 20 7.19 -5.37 0.36
C PRO A 20 7.93 -4.25 1.10
N HIS A 21 9.20 -4.04 0.71
CA HIS A 21 10.16 -3.12 1.31
C HIS A 21 9.54 -1.85 1.90
N SER A 22 9.33 -1.84 3.22
CA SER A 22 9.26 -0.60 3.97
C SER A 22 10.69 -0.09 4.12
N THR A 23 11.03 0.92 3.34
CA THR A 23 12.25 1.70 3.55
C THR A 23 12.19 2.31 4.96
N SER A 24 13.08 1.84 5.83
CA SER A 24 13.63 2.53 7.00
C SER A 24 12.82 3.71 7.58
N SER A 25 12.09 3.46 8.67
CA SER A 25 12.03 4.36 9.85
C SER A 25 10.95 3.86 10.82
N ASP A 26 11.35 3.07 11.81
CA ASP A 26 10.44 2.64 12.89
C ASP A 26 10.22 3.68 14.00
N ASP A 27 10.87 4.85 13.93
CA ASP A 27 10.77 5.89 14.98
C ASP A 27 10.53 7.32 14.44
N ALA A 28 10.12 7.47 13.18
CA ALA A 28 9.68 8.78 12.69
C ALA A 28 8.17 8.95 12.99
N PRO A 29 7.72 10.09 13.54
CA PRO A 29 6.28 10.34 13.66
C PRO A 29 5.64 10.15 12.29
N ALA A 30 4.58 9.34 12.23
CA ALA A 30 3.85 9.08 11.00
C ALA A 30 3.53 10.44 10.35
N LEU A 31 4.22 10.74 9.25
CA LEU A 31 4.01 11.98 8.54
C LEU A 31 2.52 12.04 8.17
N ASP A 32 1.89 13.19 8.41
CA ASP A 32 0.53 13.44 7.95
C ASP A 32 0.44 13.23 6.42
N VAL A 33 -0.76 12.99 5.90
CA VAL A 33 -1.01 12.67 4.48
C VAL A 33 -0.31 13.68 3.57
N LEU A 34 -0.36 14.97 3.95
CA LEU A 34 0.32 16.07 3.27
C LEU A 34 1.85 15.87 3.20
N GLY A 35 2.49 15.55 4.33
CA GLY A 35 3.93 15.33 4.38
C GLY A 35 4.37 14.11 3.57
N ARG A 36 3.53 13.06 3.49
CA ARG A 36 3.79 11.88 2.64
C ARG A 36 3.66 12.23 1.16
N MET A 37 2.68 13.04 0.80
CA MET A 37 2.45 13.51 -0.57
C MET A 37 3.54 14.47 -1.06
N GLU A 38 3.97 15.40 -0.20
CA GLU A 38 5.11 16.28 -0.50
C GLU A 38 6.40 15.50 -0.73
N LYS A 39 6.68 14.48 0.09
CA LYS A 39 7.83 13.58 -0.10
C LYS A 39 7.75 12.81 -1.43
N LYS A 40 6.54 12.52 -1.92
CA LYS A 40 6.28 11.92 -3.23
C LYS A 40 6.32 12.93 -4.38
N GLY A 41 6.60 14.21 -4.10
CA GLY A 41 6.71 15.28 -5.10
C GLY A 41 5.36 15.72 -5.67
N VAL A 42 4.26 15.46 -4.94
CA VAL A 42 2.90 15.80 -5.33
C VAL A 42 2.56 17.17 -4.76
N PRO A 43 2.45 18.23 -5.58
CA PRO A 43 2.07 19.55 -5.10
C PRO A 43 0.59 19.56 -4.69
N THR A 44 0.21 20.37 -3.71
CA THR A 44 -1.20 20.61 -3.38
C THR A 44 -1.80 21.60 -4.38
N ALA A 45 -2.97 21.27 -4.92
CA ALA A 45 -3.76 22.14 -5.79
C ALA A 45 -4.81 22.89 -4.95
N GLU A 46 -4.86 24.20 -5.11
CA GLU A 46 -5.91 25.05 -4.55
C GLU A 46 -6.93 25.40 -5.63
N VAL A 47 -8.20 25.52 -5.25
CA VAL A 47 -9.28 25.90 -6.18
C VAL A 47 -9.11 27.36 -6.60
N ILE A 48 -9.09 27.60 -7.91
CA ILE A 48 -9.02 28.95 -8.51
C ILE A 48 -10.45 29.46 -8.70
N THR A 49 -10.97 30.15 -7.70
CA THR A 49 -12.33 30.73 -7.75
C THR A 49 -12.39 31.97 -8.66
N ASP A 50 -11.39 32.86 -8.58
CA ASP A 50 -11.25 34.01 -9.46
C ASP A 50 -9.98 33.91 -10.30
N VAL A 51 -10.16 33.50 -11.55
CA VAL A 51 -9.08 33.30 -12.52
C VAL A 51 -8.34 34.61 -12.81
N GLU A 52 -9.03 35.75 -12.85
CA GLU A 52 -8.42 37.02 -13.23
C GLU A 52 -7.48 37.54 -12.14
N SER A 53 -7.92 37.49 -10.88
CA SER A 53 -7.06 37.86 -9.73
C SER A 53 -5.89 36.89 -9.57
N TRP A 54 -6.14 35.58 -9.74
CA TRP A 54 -5.08 34.57 -9.63
C TRP A 54 -4.00 34.72 -10.71
N LEU A 55 -4.38 35.03 -11.95
CA LEU A 55 -3.42 35.27 -13.04
C LEU A 55 -2.59 36.54 -12.81
N LYS A 56 -3.21 37.60 -12.27
CA LYS A 56 -2.52 38.86 -11.91
C LYS A 56 -1.51 38.65 -10.77
N GLU A 57 -1.90 37.90 -9.75
CA GLU A 57 -1.07 37.61 -8.58
C GLU A 57 0.13 36.73 -8.95
N ASN A 58 -0.10 35.69 -9.76
CA ASN A 58 0.95 34.78 -10.21
C ASN A 58 1.79 35.34 -11.38
N LYS A 59 1.34 36.44 -12.02
CA LYS A 59 1.96 37.05 -13.20
C LYS A 59 2.14 36.06 -14.36
N VAL A 60 1.14 35.21 -14.57
CA VAL A 60 1.17 34.16 -15.61
C VAL A 60 0.09 34.44 -16.66
N GLU A 61 0.41 34.19 -17.93
CA GLU A 61 -0.58 34.25 -19.00
C GLU A 61 -1.54 33.04 -18.92
N VAL A 62 -2.78 33.21 -19.37
CA VAL A 62 -3.83 32.17 -19.34
C VAL A 62 -3.36 30.85 -19.96
N ASP A 63 -2.60 30.93 -21.04
CA ASP A 63 -2.11 29.75 -21.77
C ASP A 63 -1.03 29.00 -20.99
N GLU A 64 -0.14 29.71 -20.31
CA GLU A 64 0.88 29.11 -19.44
C GLU A 64 0.25 28.54 -18.16
N ALA A 65 -0.72 29.24 -17.57
CA ALA A 65 -1.49 28.73 -16.44
C ALA A 65 -2.24 27.44 -16.78
N HIS A 66 -2.92 27.41 -17.93
CA HIS A 66 -3.61 26.22 -18.42
C HIS A 66 -2.62 25.06 -18.64
N ARG A 67 -1.45 25.32 -19.24
CA ARG A 67 -0.40 24.30 -19.42
C ARG A 67 0.07 23.75 -18.07
N ARG A 68 0.36 24.60 -17.09
CA ARG A 68 0.83 24.20 -15.76
C ARG A 68 -0.19 23.33 -15.02
N VAL A 69 -1.48 23.73 -15.02
CA VAL A 69 -2.53 22.93 -14.38
C VAL A 69 -2.72 21.59 -15.11
N GLN A 70 -2.62 21.58 -16.44
CA GLN A 70 -2.69 20.35 -17.23
C GLN A 70 -1.53 19.39 -16.95
N GLU A 71 -0.30 19.91 -16.78
CA GLU A 71 0.85 19.12 -16.39
C GLU A 71 0.69 18.53 -14.98
N ASN A 72 0.20 19.32 -14.02
CA ASN A 72 -0.09 18.84 -12.67
C ASN A 72 -1.17 17.75 -12.68
N PHE A 73 -2.26 17.93 -13.44
CA PHE A 73 -3.29 16.92 -13.62
C PHE A 73 -2.73 15.58 -14.13
N ARG A 74 -1.85 15.62 -15.14
CA ARG A 74 -1.18 14.41 -15.64
C ARG A 74 -0.29 13.74 -14.59
N LYS A 75 0.40 14.53 -13.76
CA LYS A 75 1.21 14.00 -12.65
C LYS A 75 0.33 13.32 -11.61
N TYR A 76 -0.78 13.93 -11.21
CA TYR A 76 -1.71 13.30 -10.25
C TYR A 76 -2.26 11.98 -10.79
N LYS A 77 -2.63 11.91 -12.07
CA LYS A 77 -3.11 10.67 -12.70
C LYS A 77 -2.05 9.56 -12.74
N LEU A 78 -0.78 9.91 -12.97
CA LEU A 78 0.31 8.94 -12.91
C LEU A 78 0.50 8.39 -11.49
N VAL A 79 0.48 9.28 -10.49
CA VAL A 79 0.61 8.90 -9.08
C VAL A 79 -0.58 8.06 -8.62
N GLU A 80 -1.80 8.42 -9.02
CA GLU A 80 -3.02 7.64 -8.77
C GLU A 80 -2.86 6.20 -9.26
N SER A 81 -2.45 6.01 -10.52
CA SER A 81 -2.24 4.68 -11.09
C SER A 81 -1.17 3.90 -10.32
N SER A 82 -0.07 4.54 -9.94
CA SER A 82 0.98 3.90 -9.15
C SER A 82 0.50 3.46 -7.77
N LEU A 83 -0.27 4.31 -7.07
CA LEU A 83 -0.81 3.99 -5.74
C LEU A 83 -1.87 2.89 -5.81
N GLN A 84 -2.71 2.90 -6.86
CA GLN A 84 -3.70 1.84 -7.10
C GLN A 84 -3.02 0.49 -7.33
N SER A 85 -1.99 0.42 -8.18
CA SER A 85 -1.23 -0.82 -8.39
C SER A 85 -0.51 -1.28 -7.12
N GLN A 86 -0.03 -0.35 -6.28
CA GLN A 86 0.56 -0.70 -4.99
C GLN A 86 -0.49 -1.27 -4.02
N ARG A 87 -1.69 -0.67 -3.96
CA ARG A 87 -2.80 -1.16 -3.12
C ARG A 87 -3.26 -2.55 -3.55
N GLU A 88 -3.38 -2.79 -4.85
CA GLU A 88 -3.78 -4.10 -5.39
C GLU A 88 -2.80 -5.19 -4.97
N LYS A 89 -1.49 -4.96 -5.12
CA LYS A 89 -0.46 -5.89 -4.66
C LYS A 89 -0.51 -6.17 -3.16
N VAL A 90 -0.80 -5.17 -2.33
CA VAL A 90 -0.94 -5.38 -0.89
C VAL A 90 -2.18 -6.24 -0.60
N GLY A 91 -3.30 -5.96 -1.26
CA GLY A 91 -4.54 -6.72 -1.12
C GLY A 91 -4.47 -8.16 -1.65
N GLU A 92 -3.60 -8.46 -2.61
CA GLU A 92 -3.34 -9.84 -3.06
C GLU A 92 -2.65 -10.69 -1.97
N ASN A 93 -1.77 -10.07 -1.17
CA ASN A 93 -0.99 -10.78 -0.14
C ASN A 93 -1.75 -10.88 1.19
N GLU A 94 -2.59 -9.91 1.51
CA GLU A 94 -3.40 -9.88 2.75
C GLU A 94 -4.14 -11.20 3.07
N PRO A 95 -4.89 -11.83 2.15
CA PRO A 95 -5.61 -13.08 2.45
C PRO A 95 -4.65 -14.26 2.73
N GLU A 96 -3.45 -14.26 2.17
CA GLU A 96 -2.45 -15.30 2.42
C GLU A 96 -1.95 -15.23 3.87
N PHE A 97 -1.70 -14.02 4.38
CA PHE A 97 -1.31 -13.82 5.78
C PHE A 97 -2.44 -14.16 6.77
N GLU A 98 -3.69 -13.84 6.42
CA GLU A 98 -4.86 -14.21 7.25
C GLU A 98 -5.06 -15.73 7.32
N GLN A 99 -4.92 -16.43 6.19
CA GLN A 99 -4.98 -17.90 6.15
C GLN A 99 -3.84 -18.53 6.97
N GLY A 100 -2.63 -17.99 6.86
CA GLY A 100 -1.48 -18.41 7.67
C GLY A 100 -1.75 -18.25 9.16
N ARG A 101 -2.35 -17.13 9.58
CA ARG A 101 -2.72 -16.91 10.98
C ARG A 101 -3.80 -17.88 11.45
N ALA A 102 -4.85 -18.09 10.65
CA ALA A 102 -5.91 -19.03 11.00
C ALA A 102 -5.42 -20.48 11.13
N LEU A 103 -4.40 -20.87 10.35
CA LEU A 103 -3.73 -22.16 10.49
C LEU A 103 -2.91 -22.23 11.79
N LEU A 104 -2.16 -21.17 12.10
CA LEU A 104 -1.37 -21.08 13.33
C LEU A 104 -2.27 -21.16 14.57
N ASP A 105 -3.38 -20.43 14.60
CA ASP A 105 -4.31 -20.44 15.73
C ASP A 105 -4.90 -21.85 15.98
N LYS A 106 -5.22 -22.59 14.91
CA LYS A 106 -5.66 -24.00 15.00
C LYS A 106 -4.56 -24.92 15.55
N LEU A 107 -3.32 -24.71 15.12
CA LEU A 107 -2.19 -25.49 15.63
C LEU A 107 -1.96 -25.21 17.12
N VAL A 108 -2.01 -23.94 17.52
CA VAL A 108 -1.89 -23.49 18.91
C VAL A 108 -2.99 -24.11 19.77
N GLU A 109 -4.23 -24.11 19.30
CA GLU A 109 -5.37 -24.73 19.99
C GLU A 109 -5.17 -26.25 20.17
N ALA A 110 -4.75 -26.95 19.11
CA ALA A 110 -4.47 -28.39 19.15
C ALA A 110 -3.34 -28.76 20.12
N VAL A 111 -2.30 -27.91 20.22
CA VAL A 111 -1.17 -28.12 21.15
C VAL A 111 -1.56 -27.85 22.60
N LYS A 112 -2.38 -26.82 22.85
CA LYS A 112 -2.82 -26.41 24.20
C LYS A 112 -3.93 -27.30 24.76
N ASN A 113 -4.77 -27.89 23.92
CA ASN A 113 -5.87 -28.74 24.36
C ASN A 113 -5.36 -30.16 24.73
N PRO A 114 -5.44 -30.58 26.01
CA PRO A 114 -4.95 -31.87 26.48
C PRO A 114 -5.78 -33.06 25.97
N ASP A 115 -7.01 -32.82 25.48
CA ASP A 115 -7.90 -33.86 24.94
C ASP A 115 -7.61 -34.17 23.45
N THR A 116 -6.66 -33.46 22.82
CA THR A 116 -6.29 -33.69 21.42
C THR A 116 -5.45 -34.96 21.30
N GLU A 117 -5.97 -35.96 20.59
CA GLU A 117 -5.23 -37.18 20.28
C GLU A 117 -4.19 -36.93 19.18
N TRP A 118 -2.93 -37.30 19.47
CA TRP A 118 -1.82 -37.24 18.53
C TRP A 118 -1.43 -38.66 18.08
N PRO A 119 -1.01 -38.85 16.81
CA PRO A 119 -0.69 -37.81 15.83
C PRO A 119 -1.90 -37.32 15.03
N LEU A 120 -1.91 -36.01 14.71
CA LEU A 120 -3.00 -35.38 13.98
C LEU A 120 -2.92 -35.74 12.49
N THR A 121 -4.01 -36.28 11.94
CA THR A 121 -4.11 -36.51 10.49
C THR A 121 -4.81 -35.33 9.84
N ILE A 122 -4.10 -34.60 8.98
CA ILE A 122 -4.64 -33.48 8.21
C ILE A 122 -4.66 -33.80 6.72
N GLN A 123 -5.59 -33.18 6.00
CA GLN A 123 -5.61 -33.17 4.54
C GLN A 123 -5.09 -31.82 4.03
N TYR A 124 -4.15 -31.85 3.10
CA TYR A 124 -3.62 -30.64 2.48
C TYR A 124 -3.63 -30.77 0.93
N PRO A 125 -3.88 -29.66 0.21
CA PRO A 125 -3.87 -29.67 -1.24
C PRO A 125 -2.43 -29.76 -1.79
N ILE A 126 -2.20 -30.62 -2.78
CA ILE A 126 -0.95 -30.68 -3.57
C ILE A 126 -1.12 -29.96 -4.90
N ALA A 127 -2.28 -30.11 -5.53
CA ALA A 127 -2.66 -29.45 -6.77
C ALA A 127 -4.17 -29.19 -6.78
N ASP A 128 -4.67 -28.50 -7.81
CA ASP A 128 -6.11 -28.27 -7.95
C ASP A 128 -6.85 -29.62 -7.98
N GLN A 129 -7.82 -29.78 -7.07
CA GLN A 129 -8.58 -31.01 -6.82
C GLN A 129 -7.77 -32.24 -6.36
N VAL A 130 -6.49 -32.10 -6.01
CA VAL A 130 -5.63 -33.19 -5.54
C VAL A 130 -5.20 -32.94 -4.10
N TYR A 131 -5.60 -33.83 -3.20
CA TYR A 131 -5.33 -33.74 -1.77
C TYR A 131 -4.51 -34.94 -1.28
N ALA A 132 -3.63 -34.68 -0.32
CA ALA A 132 -2.87 -35.71 0.38
C ALA A 132 -3.12 -35.67 1.88
N HIS A 133 -2.88 -36.80 2.52
CA HIS A 133 -2.95 -36.93 3.98
C HIS A 133 -1.54 -36.78 4.55
N ALA A 134 -1.40 -35.94 5.57
CA ALA A 134 -0.20 -35.83 6.37
C ALA A 134 -0.52 -36.19 7.82
N THR A 135 0.40 -36.89 8.46
CA THR A 135 0.36 -37.21 9.88
C THR A 135 1.38 -36.33 10.58
N ILE A 136 0.93 -35.51 11.53
CA ILE A 136 1.75 -34.52 12.24
C ILE A 136 1.87 -34.96 13.69
N ASP A 137 3.11 -35.07 14.16
CA ASP A 137 3.41 -35.31 15.58
C ASP A 137 3.31 -34.00 16.37
N LYS A 138 3.21 -34.10 17.70
CA LYS A 138 3.19 -32.90 18.55
C LYS A 138 4.52 -32.16 18.43
N THR A 139 4.50 -30.97 17.84
CA THR A 139 5.68 -30.10 17.71
C THR A 139 5.50 -28.78 18.45
N GLU A 140 6.62 -28.22 18.92
CA GLU A 140 6.70 -26.91 19.57
C GLU A 140 7.32 -25.84 18.65
N THR A 141 7.86 -26.28 17.51
CA THR A 141 8.50 -25.45 16.48
C THR A 141 7.83 -25.65 15.13
N LEU A 142 7.97 -24.64 14.28
CA LEU A 142 7.44 -24.60 12.92
C LEU A 142 8.45 -23.95 11.96
N PHE A 143 8.37 -24.31 10.70
CA PHE A 143 9.23 -23.77 9.66
C PHE A 143 8.54 -22.65 8.89
N VAL A 144 9.15 -21.46 8.88
CA VAL A 144 8.67 -20.29 8.14
C VAL A 144 9.61 -19.99 6.98
N LEU A 145 9.05 -19.80 5.78
CA LEU A 145 9.78 -19.29 4.63
C LEU A 145 9.85 -17.76 4.70
N LEU A 146 11.06 -17.21 4.76
CA LEU A 146 11.29 -15.77 4.95
C LEU A 146 11.51 -15.02 3.63
N GLY A 147 11.51 -15.77 2.52
CA GLY A 147 11.90 -15.29 1.18
C GLY A 147 13.31 -15.73 0.81
N CYS A 148 13.74 -15.40 -0.42
CA CYS A 148 15.06 -15.76 -0.97
C CYS A 148 15.46 -17.23 -0.74
N ASN A 149 14.50 -18.17 -0.84
CA ASN A 149 14.70 -19.61 -0.62
C ASN A 149 15.25 -19.99 0.77
N THR A 150 15.09 -19.12 1.77
CA THR A 150 15.58 -19.35 3.13
C THR A 150 14.42 -19.69 4.06
N MET A 151 14.56 -20.79 4.79
CA MET A 151 13.58 -21.29 5.76
C MET A 151 14.21 -21.29 7.16
N VAL A 152 13.44 -20.86 8.15
CA VAL A 152 13.89 -20.80 9.55
C VAL A 152 12.89 -21.52 10.45
N GLU A 153 13.45 -22.25 11.41
CA GLU A 153 12.70 -22.88 12.48
C GLU A 153 12.45 -21.86 13.60
N LEU A 154 11.18 -21.66 13.94
CA LEU A 154 10.74 -20.74 14.99
C LEU A 154 9.81 -21.45 15.96
N THR A 155 9.79 -20.98 17.20
CA THR A 155 8.76 -21.41 18.14
C THR A 155 7.39 -20.86 17.75
N ILE A 156 6.33 -21.49 18.24
CA ILE A 156 4.96 -21.04 18.02
C ILE A 156 4.77 -19.58 18.49
N ASP A 157 5.30 -19.23 19.67
CA ASP A 157 5.15 -17.88 20.25
C ASP A 157 5.90 -16.80 19.45
N GLU A 158 7.09 -17.10 18.93
CA GLU A 158 7.85 -16.19 18.07
C GLU A 158 7.13 -15.96 16.74
N THR A 159 6.55 -17.02 16.20
CA THR A 159 5.80 -16.98 14.95
C THR A 159 4.53 -16.15 15.11
N GLU A 160 3.78 -16.32 16.20
CA GLU A 160 2.58 -15.51 16.47
C GLU A 160 2.93 -14.00 16.47
N LYS A 161 4.01 -13.62 17.15
CA LYS A 161 4.49 -12.22 17.19
C LYS A 161 4.92 -11.73 15.81
N MET A 162 5.59 -12.57 15.03
CA MET A 162 6.02 -12.22 13.67
C MET A 162 4.81 -11.98 12.76
N PHE A 163 3.82 -12.87 12.77
CA PHE A 163 2.58 -12.71 12.00
C PHE A 163 1.79 -11.48 12.43
N GLU A 164 1.68 -11.22 13.73
CA GLU A 164 0.99 -10.03 14.27
C GLU A 164 1.65 -8.72 13.82
N LYS A 165 2.99 -8.66 13.87
CA LYS A 165 3.76 -7.51 13.37
C LYS A 165 3.55 -7.30 11.87
N ASN A 166 3.60 -8.37 11.07
CA ASN A 166 3.40 -8.28 9.62
C ASN A 166 1.97 -7.87 9.26
N LEU A 167 0.95 -8.45 9.92
CA LEU A 167 -0.46 -8.09 9.72
C LEU A 167 -0.72 -6.63 10.06
N THR A 168 -0.21 -6.16 11.20
CA THR A 168 -0.34 -4.76 11.61
C THR A 168 0.37 -3.84 10.61
N GLY A 169 1.53 -4.27 10.08
CA GLY A 169 2.24 -3.56 9.02
C GLY A 169 1.44 -3.46 7.72
N ILE A 170 0.81 -4.56 7.29
CA ILE A 170 -0.06 -4.62 6.11
C ILE A 170 -1.27 -3.71 6.31
N GLN A 171 -1.97 -3.80 7.44
CA GLN A 171 -3.14 -2.98 7.76
C GLN A 171 -2.79 -1.48 7.79
N THR A 172 -1.66 -1.13 8.40
CA THR A 172 -1.16 0.25 8.44
C THR A 172 -0.86 0.74 7.03
N LEU A 173 -0.18 -0.06 6.21
CA LEU A 173 0.13 0.26 4.82
C LEU A 173 -1.13 0.42 3.96
N THR A 174 -2.11 -0.47 4.11
CA THR A 174 -3.41 -0.39 3.44
C THR A 174 -4.15 0.89 3.80
N THR A 175 -4.14 1.27 5.08
CA THR A 175 -4.76 2.51 5.58
C THR A 175 -4.05 3.72 4.99
N GLN A 176 -2.72 3.77 5.07
CA GLN A 176 -1.91 4.86 4.49
C GLN A 176 -2.16 4.99 2.98
N LEU A 177 -2.12 3.90 2.21
CA LEU A 177 -2.38 3.92 0.78
C LEU A 177 -3.80 4.40 0.46
N SER A 178 -4.78 4.05 1.29
CA SER A 178 -6.17 4.49 1.09
C SER A 178 -6.31 6.00 1.30
N GLU A 179 -5.77 6.54 2.39
CA GLU A 179 -5.74 7.99 2.65
C GLU A 179 -5.03 8.76 1.53
N GLU A 180 -3.92 8.21 1.05
CA GLU A 180 -3.12 8.80 -0.02
C GLU A 180 -3.85 8.79 -1.36
N ILE A 181 -4.57 7.71 -1.69
CA ILE A 181 -5.40 7.63 -2.88
C ILE A 181 -6.54 8.64 -2.81
N ASP A 182 -7.19 8.77 -1.64
CA ASP A 182 -8.31 9.71 -1.48
C ASP A 182 -7.83 11.17 -1.59
N PHE A 183 -6.68 11.50 -1.00
CA PHE A 183 -6.05 12.81 -1.22
C PHE A 183 -5.80 13.09 -2.71
N ILE A 184 -5.23 12.13 -3.45
CA ILE A 184 -4.95 12.30 -4.88
C ILE A 184 -6.24 12.49 -5.68
N LYS A 185 -7.33 11.79 -5.35
CA LYS A 185 -8.63 12.00 -6.00
C LYS A 185 -9.15 13.41 -5.78
N ASP A 186 -8.99 13.96 -4.58
CA ASP A 186 -9.37 15.35 -4.29
C ASP A 186 -8.51 16.33 -5.11
N GLN A 187 -7.20 16.10 -5.21
CA GLN A 187 -6.31 16.93 -6.04
C GLN A 187 -6.65 16.86 -7.54
N ILE A 188 -7.04 15.68 -8.03
CA ILE A 188 -7.52 15.49 -9.40
C ILE A 188 -8.79 16.31 -9.61
N THR A 189 -9.77 16.20 -8.70
CA THR A 189 -11.04 16.93 -8.79
C THR A 189 -10.82 18.44 -8.78
N THR A 190 -10.00 18.96 -7.86
CA THR A 190 -9.64 20.39 -7.81
C THR A 190 -8.95 20.84 -9.11
N SER A 191 -8.06 20.01 -9.67
CA SER A 191 -7.38 20.33 -10.91
C SER A 191 -8.33 20.34 -12.12
N GLU A 192 -9.32 19.46 -12.17
CA GLU A 192 -10.34 19.43 -13.22
C GLU A 192 -11.21 20.69 -13.18
N VAL A 193 -11.62 21.10 -11.97
CA VAL A 193 -12.35 22.35 -11.77
C VAL A 193 -11.51 23.53 -12.26
N ASN A 194 -10.24 23.62 -11.85
CA ASN A 194 -9.32 24.68 -12.29
C ASN A 194 -9.13 24.73 -13.80
N LEU A 195 -9.00 23.57 -14.46
CA LEU A 195 -8.92 23.48 -15.92
C LEU A 195 -10.19 24.04 -16.59
N ALA A 196 -11.37 23.72 -16.05
CA ALA A 196 -12.63 24.24 -16.56
C ALA A 196 -12.74 25.76 -16.40
N HIS A 197 -12.36 26.30 -15.23
CA HIS A 197 -12.32 27.75 -15.00
C HIS A 197 -11.39 28.47 -15.97
N LEU A 198 -10.17 27.95 -16.17
CA LEU A 198 -9.20 28.51 -17.11
C LEU A 198 -9.68 28.44 -18.57
N PHE A 199 -10.32 27.33 -18.96
CA PHE A 199 -10.89 27.18 -20.30
C PHE A 199 -12.04 28.17 -20.53
N ASN A 200 -12.95 28.31 -19.57
CA ASN A 200 -14.07 29.25 -19.64
C ASN A 200 -13.56 30.70 -19.78
N TYR A 201 -12.56 31.08 -18.98
CA TYR A 201 -11.93 32.40 -19.05
C TYR A 201 -11.24 32.64 -20.40
N LYS A 202 -10.49 31.66 -20.92
CA LYS A 202 -9.86 31.72 -22.24
C LYS A 202 -10.88 31.93 -23.36
N VAL A 203 -12.02 31.25 -23.31
CA VAL A 203 -13.11 31.42 -24.28
C VAL A 203 -13.74 32.81 -24.18
N ALA A 204 -13.95 33.33 -22.96
CA ALA A 204 -14.48 34.67 -22.75
C ALA A 204 -13.55 35.76 -23.33
N LEU A 205 -12.24 35.65 -23.10
CA LEU A 205 -11.23 36.55 -23.68
C LEU A 205 -11.26 36.55 -25.22
N LYS A 206 -11.30 35.36 -25.84
CA LYS A 206 -11.39 35.24 -27.30
C LYS A 206 -12.66 35.87 -27.87
N LYS A 207 -13.80 35.72 -27.19
CA LYS A 207 -15.06 36.34 -27.60
C LYS A 207 -15.01 37.87 -27.48
N ALA A 208 -14.40 38.41 -26.43
CA ALA A 208 -14.22 39.85 -26.25
C ALA A 208 -13.33 40.44 -27.36
N GLN A 209 -12.19 39.82 -27.65
CA GLN A 209 -11.29 40.25 -28.74
C GLN A 209 -11.96 40.20 -30.12
N ALA A 210 -12.81 39.20 -30.38
CA ALA A 210 -13.56 39.10 -31.64
C ALA A 210 -14.71 40.12 -31.74
N ALA A 211 -15.24 40.59 -30.62
CA ALA A 211 -16.27 41.63 -30.58
C ALA A 211 -15.70 43.04 -30.77
N GLU A 212 -14.47 43.29 -30.31
CA GLU A 212 -13.76 44.57 -30.51
C GLU A 212 -13.23 44.75 -31.94
N GLN A 213 -13.09 43.66 -32.70
CA GLN A 213 -12.65 43.69 -34.11
C GLN A 213 -13.81 43.84 -35.12
N LYS A 214 -15.06 43.91 -34.64
CA LYS A 214 -16.27 44.12 -35.45
C LYS A 214 -16.75 45.56 -35.35
#